data_AF-A0ABD3TK41-F1
#
_entry.id   AF-A0ABD3TK41-F1
#
_cell.length_a   1.000
_cell.length_b   1.000
_cell.length_c   1.000
_cell.angle_alpha   90.00
_cell.angle_beta   90.00
_cell.angle_gamma   90.00
#
_symmetry.space_group_name_H-M   'P 1'
#
loop_
_entity.id
_entity.type
_entity.pdbx_description
1 polymer ?
#
loop_
_entity_poly.entity_id
_entity_poly.type
_entity_poly.pdbx_seq_one_letter_code
_entity_poly.pdbx_strand_id
1 'polypeptide(L)'
;MSENPDADISLSTFQRLRPKNILLTSFISRNACQCIHHQNMALIVQALRKSGIKIGQNPESLIPNQHDLDEILKDLPANFEYKIWKKVEAEPGKMRMKVVDQQTDASTFRANFKKQMKDFTDHVNRVKEQYSQVRDLKANLPNDEMILKMDFAENLSCRSLNEIQTAY
;
A
#
# COMPACT_ATOMS: atom_id res chain seq x y z
N MET A 1 22.31 26.14 12.63
CA MET A 1 22.98 25.01 13.29
C MET A 1 24.10 25.61 14.15
N SER A 2 23.88 25.90 15.43
CA SER A 2 24.87 26.65 16.24
C SER A 2 24.66 26.67 17.76
N GLU A 3 23.78 25.84 18.36
CA GLU A 3 23.57 25.95 19.83
C GLU A 3 24.54 25.13 20.67
N ASN A 4 25.02 23.95 20.22
CA ASN A 4 25.94 23.12 21.00
C ASN A 4 26.86 22.25 20.09
N PRO A 5 27.91 22.82 19.47
CA PRO A 5 28.77 22.10 18.54
C PRO A 5 29.69 21.06 19.20
N ASP A 6 30.04 21.24 20.47
CA ASP A 6 30.98 20.38 21.21
C ASP A 6 30.28 19.42 22.19
N ALA A 7 28.95 19.31 22.12
CA ALA A 7 28.21 18.42 23.00
C ALA A 7 28.42 16.95 22.58
N ASP A 8 29.19 16.21 23.38
CA ASP A 8 29.37 14.78 23.20
C ASP A 8 28.22 14.01 23.87
N ILE A 9 27.24 13.59 23.08
CA ILE A 9 26.00 12.98 23.58
C ILE A 9 26.08 11.47 23.40
N SER A 10 25.96 10.71 24.48
CA SER A 10 25.89 9.25 24.40
C SER A 10 24.67 8.79 23.60
N LEU A 11 24.78 7.64 22.91
CA LEU A 11 23.65 7.03 22.20
C LEU A 11 22.41 6.86 23.10
N SER A 12 22.60 6.51 24.37
CA SER A 12 21.51 6.40 25.36
C SER A 12 20.82 7.74 25.63
N THR A 13 21.59 8.83 25.73
CA THR A 13 21.05 10.18 25.93
C THR A 13 20.33 10.67 24.69
N PHE A 14 20.90 10.44 23.50
CA PHE A 14 20.25 10.73 22.22
C PHE A 14 18.90 10.00 22.07
N GLN A 15 18.85 8.71 22.40
CA GLN A 15 17.61 7.93 22.38
C GLN A 15 16.56 8.46 23.36
N ARG A 16 16.97 8.92 24.54
CA ARG A 16 16.08 9.50 25.57
C ARG A 16 15.55 10.89 25.19
N LEU A 17 16.35 11.69 24.50
CA LEU A 17 15.96 13.02 24.02
C LEU A 17 15.03 12.96 22.80
N ARG A 18 14.82 11.77 22.25
CA ARG A 18 13.86 11.56 21.16
C ARG A 18 12.46 12.07 21.57
N PRO A 19 11.85 12.96 20.76
CA PRO A 19 10.48 13.36 20.97
C PRO A 19 9.53 12.15 21.06
N LYS A 20 8.61 12.17 22.03
CA LYS A 20 7.71 11.05 22.34
C LYS A 20 6.85 10.59 21.15
N ASN A 21 6.66 11.46 20.16
CA ASN A 21 5.92 11.18 18.93
C ASN A 21 6.74 10.43 17.86
N ILE A 22 8.05 10.24 18.04
CA ILE A 22 8.90 9.50 17.10
C ILE A 22 8.99 8.03 17.54
N LEU A 23 8.25 7.17 16.83
CA LEU A 23 8.22 5.73 17.09
C LEU A 23 9.39 5.00 16.41
N LEU A 24 9.88 3.91 17.03
CA LEU A 24 10.90 3.05 16.44
C LEU A 24 10.31 2.16 15.33
N THR A 25 11.07 1.98 14.25
CA THR A 25 10.70 1.12 13.11
C THR A 25 10.41 -0.32 13.51
N SER A 26 11.00 -0.83 14.60
CA SER A 26 10.73 -2.19 15.12
C SER A 26 9.27 -2.40 15.53
N PHE A 27 8.52 -1.34 15.82
CA PHE A 27 7.07 -1.43 16.10
C PHE A 27 6.21 -1.47 14.82
N ILE A 28 6.81 -1.30 13.64
CA ILE A 28 6.15 -1.32 12.34
C ILE A 28 6.33 -2.72 11.72
N SER A 29 5.83 -3.75 12.42
CA SER A 29 5.99 -5.16 12.06
C SER A 29 5.13 -5.64 10.88
N ARG A 30 4.60 -4.75 10.03
CA ARG A 30 3.75 -5.14 8.90
C ARG A 30 4.34 -4.69 7.57
N ASN A 31 4.90 -5.64 6.84
CA ASN A 31 5.16 -5.56 5.39
C ASN A 31 3.84 -5.62 4.60
N ALA A 32 2.82 -4.87 5.02
CA ALA A 32 1.54 -4.81 4.33
C ALA A 32 1.32 -3.37 3.91
N CYS A 33 1.61 -3.07 2.65
CA CYS A 33 1.22 -1.81 2.05
C CYS A 33 -0.31 -1.68 2.14
N GLN A 34 -0.80 -0.57 2.72
CA GLN A 34 -2.23 -0.28 2.83
C GLN A 34 -2.69 0.70 1.73
N CYS A 35 -1.96 0.78 0.62
CA CYS A 35 -2.34 1.66 -0.46
C CYS A 35 -3.64 1.20 -1.14
N ILE A 36 -4.25 2.11 -1.89
CA ILE A 36 -5.46 1.84 -2.66
C ILE A 36 -5.31 0.64 -3.61
N HIS A 37 -4.13 0.42 -4.20
CA HIS A 37 -3.88 -0.70 -5.11
C HIS A 37 -3.92 -2.05 -4.38
N HIS A 38 -3.22 -2.18 -3.25
CA HIS A 38 -3.23 -3.41 -2.44
C HIS A 38 -4.62 -3.67 -1.84
N GLN A 39 -5.27 -2.62 -1.33
CA GLN A 39 -6.60 -2.75 -0.74
C GLN A 39 -7.64 -3.17 -1.79
N ASN A 40 -7.67 -2.53 -2.96
CA ASN A 40 -8.60 -2.88 -4.02
C ASN A 40 -8.33 -4.27 -4.59
N MET A 41 -7.06 -4.63 -4.81
CA MET A 41 -6.74 -5.96 -5.30
C MET A 41 -7.14 -7.05 -4.29
N ALA A 42 -6.96 -6.81 -2.98
CA ALA A 42 -7.43 -7.73 -1.93
C ALA A 42 -8.96 -7.88 -1.93
N LEU A 43 -9.72 -6.79 -2.09
CA LEU A 43 -11.18 -6.82 -2.18
C LEU A 43 -11.65 -7.62 -3.41
N ILE A 44 -10.99 -7.43 -4.56
CA ILE A 44 -11.32 -8.15 -5.79
C ILE A 44 -10.97 -9.64 -5.67
N VAL A 45 -9.78 -9.98 -5.18
CA VAL A 45 -9.37 -11.36 -4.92
C VAL A 45 -10.37 -12.06 -4.00
N GLN A 46 -10.84 -11.36 -2.97
CA GLN A 46 -11.88 -11.89 -2.07
C GLN A 46 -13.19 -12.17 -2.81
N ALA A 47 -13.63 -11.28 -3.70
CA ALA A 47 -14.84 -11.48 -4.50
C ALA A 47 -14.70 -12.67 -5.45
N LEU A 48 -13.59 -12.76 -6.19
CA LEU A 48 -13.31 -13.88 -7.11
C LEU A 48 -13.35 -15.24 -6.38
N ARG A 49 -12.73 -15.32 -5.20
CA ARG A 49 -12.76 -16.53 -4.37
C ARG A 49 -14.16 -16.89 -3.90
N LYS A 50 -14.98 -15.89 -3.54
CA LYS A 50 -16.39 -16.11 -3.16
C LYS A 50 -17.22 -16.62 -4.33
N SER A 51 -16.88 -16.24 -5.55
CA SER A 51 -17.51 -16.74 -6.78
C SER A 51 -17.00 -18.12 -7.22
N GLY A 52 -16.17 -18.78 -6.42
CA GLY A 52 -15.67 -20.14 -6.69
C GLY A 52 -14.37 -20.22 -7.49
N ILE A 53 -13.77 -19.08 -7.86
CA ILE A 53 -12.50 -19.04 -8.59
C ILE A 53 -11.35 -19.40 -7.63
N LYS A 54 -10.58 -20.42 -8.01
CA LYS A 54 -9.48 -20.95 -7.19
C LYS A 54 -8.21 -20.10 -7.36
N ILE A 55 -8.11 -19.03 -6.60
CA ILE A 55 -6.91 -18.17 -6.52
C ILE A 55 -6.38 -18.06 -5.09
N GLY A 56 -5.10 -17.69 -4.97
CA GLY A 56 -4.45 -17.41 -3.69
C GLY A 56 -5.10 -16.24 -2.95
N GLN A 57 -4.94 -16.20 -1.62
CA GLN A 57 -5.45 -15.09 -0.80
C GLN A 57 -4.63 -13.81 -0.98
N ASN A 58 -3.33 -13.96 -1.26
CA ASN A 58 -2.41 -12.84 -1.44
C ASN A 58 -2.56 -12.27 -2.86
N PRO A 59 -2.92 -11.00 -3.03
CA PRO A 59 -2.93 -10.31 -4.33
C PRO A 59 -1.65 -10.47 -5.14
N GLU A 60 -0.47 -10.43 -4.50
CA GLU A 60 0.81 -10.55 -5.21
C GLU A 60 1.03 -11.92 -5.86
N SER A 61 0.31 -12.95 -5.41
CA SER A 61 0.38 -14.29 -6.03
C SER A 61 -0.16 -14.33 -7.46
N LEU A 62 -0.90 -13.29 -7.88
CA LEU A 62 -1.40 -13.15 -9.25
C LEU A 62 -0.36 -12.54 -10.21
N ILE A 63 0.69 -11.89 -9.69
CA ILE A 63 1.69 -11.20 -10.53
C ILE A 63 2.43 -12.18 -11.47
N PRO A 64 2.92 -13.34 -11.01
CA PRO A 64 3.60 -14.29 -11.90
C PRO A 64 2.69 -14.87 -12.98
N ASN A 65 1.37 -14.96 -12.72
CA ASN A 65 0.39 -15.62 -13.59
C ASN A 65 -0.46 -14.60 -14.37
N GLN A 66 0.07 -13.39 -14.63
CA GLN A 66 -0.68 -12.33 -15.31
C GLN A 66 -1.09 -12.70 -16.75
N HIS A 67 -0.41 -13.65 -17.38
CA HIS A 67 -0.75 -14.15 -18.71
C HIS A 67 -1.99 -15.04 -18.72
N ASP A 68 -2.32 -15.68 -17.59
CA ASP A 68 -3.44 -16.62 -17.46
C ASP A 68 -4.71 -15.97 -16.93
N LEU A 69 -4.76 -14.63 -16.85
CA LEU A 69 -5.92 -13.91 -16.33
C LEU A 69 -7.22 -14.23 -17.09
N ASP A 70 -7.15 -14.46 -18.40
CA ASP A 70 -8.32 -14.81 -19.19
C ASP A 70 -8.88 -16.18 -18.82
N GLU A 71 -8.00 -17.15 -18.55
CA GLU A 71 -8.37 -18.49 -18.08
C GLU A 71 -8.88 -18.44 -16.64
N ILE A 72 -8.23 -17.70 -15.74
CA ILE A 72 -8.66 -17.52 -14.35
C ILE A 72 -10.09 -16.95 -14.29
N LEU A 73 -10.40 -16.03 -15.20
CA LEU A 73 -11.69 -15.34 -15.22
C LEU A 73 -12.72 -16.02 -16.11
N LYS A 74 -12.40 -17.14 -16.77
CA LYS A 74 -13.26 -17.78 -17.78
C LYS A 74 -14.68 -18.02 -17.29
N ASP A 75 -14.82 -18.52 -16.07
CA ASP A 75 -16.11 -18.91 -15.47
C ASP A 75 -16.76 -17.81 -14.63
N LEU A 76 -16.49 -16.54 -14.92
CA LEU A 76 -17.12 -15.41 -14.22
C LEU A 76 -18.64 -15.37 -14.50
N PRO A 77 -19.50 -15.15 -13.48
CA PRO A 77 -20.93 -14.94 -13.70
C PRO A 77 -21.20 -13.72 -14.60
N ALA A 78 -22.34 -13.74 -15.30
CA ALA A 78 -22.73 -12.67 -16.23
C ALA A 78 -22.74 -11.28 -15.56
N ASN A 79 -23.22 -11.21 -14.32
CA ASN A 79 -23.08 -10.06 -13.44
C ASN A 79 -22.14 -10.42 -12.31
N PHE A 80 -21.12 -9.59 -12.10
CA PHE A 80 -20.12 -9.79 -11.05
C PHE A 80 -20.18 -8.63 -10.07
N GLU A 81 -20.33 -8.98 -8.79
CA GLU A 81 -20.39 -8.04 -7.68
C GLU A 81 -19.10 -8.10 -6.87
N TYR A 82 -18.50 -6.94 -6.63
CA TYR A 82 -17.27 -6.82 -5.86
C TYR A 82 -17.21 -5.49 -5.14
N LYS A 83 -16.35 -5.41 -4.13
CA LYS A 83 -16.12 -4.17 -3.38
C LYS A 83 -14.91 -3.44 -3.94
N ILE A 84 -14.97 -2.11 -3.92
CA ILE A 84 -13.84 -1.24 -4.27
C ILE A 84 -13.76 -0.07 -3.30
N TRP A 85 -12.55 0.26 -2.87
CA TRP A 85 -12.25 1.46 -2.10
C TRP A 85 -11.96 2.62 -3.06
N LYS A 86 -12.84 3.62 -3.09
CA LYS A 86 -12.71 4.78 -3.97
C LYS A 86 -13.24 6.06 -3.33
N LYS A 87 -12.89 7.21 -3.92
CA LYS A 87 -13.37 8.52 -3.50
C LYS A 87 -14.82 8.69 -3.94
N VAL A 88 -15.71 8.99 -2.98
CA VAL A 88 -17.14 9.20 -3.21
C VAL A 88 -17.60 10.48 -2.53
N GLU A 89 -18.61 11.12 -3.11
CA GLU A 89 -19.25 12.28 -2.49
C GLU A 89 -20.19 11.79 -1.37
N ALA A 90 -19.88 12.16 -0.13
CA ALA A 90 -20.68 11.76 1.03
C ALA A 90 -21.73 12.83 1.39
N GLU A 91 -21.39 14.09 1.14
CA GLU A 91 -22.22 15.29 1.28
C GLU A 91 -21.89 16.20 0.10
N PRO A 92 -22.79 17.11 -0.32
CA PRO A 92 -22.51 18.06 -1.40
C PRO A 92 -21.16 18.76 -1.22
N GLY A 93 -20.23 18.53 -2.14
CA GLY A 93 -18.87 19.09 -2.14
C GLY A 93 -17.86 18.42 -1.21
N LYS A 94 -18.24 17.41 -0.39
CA LYS A 94 -17.32 16.69 0.49
C LYS A 94 -17.05 15.28 -0.01
N MET A 95 -15.86 15.10 -0.55
CA MET A 95 -15.36 13.83 -1.02
C MET A 95 -14.69 13.04 0.11
N ARG A 96 -15.07 11.77 0.26
CA ARG A 96 -14.50 10.84 1.26
C ARG A 96 -14.14 9.52 0.60
N MET A 97 -13.08 8.87 1.07
CA MET A 97 -12.76 7.51 0.67
C MET A 97 -13.71 6.54 1.35
N LYS A 98 -14.45 5.73 0.57
CA LYS A 98 -15.34 4.68 1.12
C LYS A 98 -15.21 3.40 0.30
N VAL A 99 -15.41 2.28 0.98
CA VAL A 99 -15.61 0.99 0.31
C VAL A 99 -17.04 0.99 -0.19
N VAL A 100 -17.22 0.76 -1.49
CA VAL A 100 -18.52 0.67 -2.11
C VAL A 100 -18.67 -0.66 -2.82
N ASP A 101 -19.89 -1.16 -2.85
CA ASP A 101 -20.27 -2.28 -3.70
C ASP A 101 -20.36 -1.81 -5.16
N GLN A 102 -19.82 -2.61 -6.06
CA GLN A 102 -19.81 -2.37 -7.48
C GLN A 102 -20.31 -3.62 -8.20
N GLN A 103 -21.21 -3.41 -9.14
CA GLN A 103 -21.76 -4.46 -10.00
C GLN A 103 -21.44 -4.12 -11.44
N THR A 104 -20.85 -5.06 -12.16
CA THR A 104 -20.53 -4.91 -13.59
C THR A 104 -20.83 -6.21 -14.32
N ASP A 105 -21.02 -6.13 -15.64
CA ASP A 105 -21.03 -7.34 -16.45
C ASP A 105 -19.62 -7.97 -16.51
N ALA A 106 -19.56 -9.24 -16.92
CA ALA A 106 -18.30 -9.98 -16.97
C ALA A 106 -17.25 -9.38 -17.90
N SER A 107 -17.67 -8.78 -19.03
CA SER A 107 -16.74 -8.23 -20.01
C SER A 107 -16.09 -6.94 -19.49
N THR A 108 -16.91 -6.05 -18.90
CA THR A 108 -16.45 -4.82 -18.25
C THR A 108 -15.55 -5.13 -17.06
N PHE A 109 -15.91 -6.13 -16.25
CA PHE A 109 -15.07 -6.55 -15.14
C PHE A 109 -13.68 -7.01 -15.62
N ARG A 110 -13.61 -7.89 -16.62
CA ARG A 110 -12.33 -8.40 -17.15
C ARG A 110 -11.44 -7.27 -17.63
N ALA A 111 -11.97 -6.33 -18.40
CA ALA A 111 -11.21 -5.18 -18.90
C ALA A 111 -10.66 -4.32 -17.75
N ASN A 112 -11.50 -3.99 -16.77
CA ASN A 112 -11.12 -3.20 -15.61
C ASN A 112 -10.10 -3.93 -14.72
N PHE A 113 -10.26 -5.25 -14.55
CA PHE A 113 -9.36 -6.04 -13.74
C PHE A 113 -7.98 -6.18 -14.37
N LYS A 114 -7.90 -6.40 -15.69
CA LYS A 114 -6.61 -6.42 -16.41
C LYS A 114 -5.85 -5.11 -16.26
N LYS A 115 -6.55 -3.97 -16.36
CA LYS A 115 -5.94 -2.65 -16.13
C LYS A 115 -5.44 -2.51 -14.71
N GLN A 116 -6.28 -2.83 -13.71
CA GLN A 116 -5.89 -2.77 -12.30
C GLN A 116 -4.74 -3.71 -11.96
N MET A 117 -4.67 -4.88 -12.59
CA MET A 117 -3.60 -5.85 -12.39
C MET A 117 -2.26 -5.35 -12.96
N LYS A 118 -2.29 -4.66 -14.11
CA LYS A 118 -1.11 -3.98 -14.63
C LYS A 118 -0.62 -2.90 -13.67
N ASP A 119 -1.50 -2.00 -13.24
CA ASP A 119 -1.15 -0.92 -12.31
C ASP A 119 -0.63 -1.45 -10.97
N PHE A 120 -1.24 -2.54 -10.47
CA PHE A 120 -0.81 -3.22 -9.25
C PHE A 120 0.58 -3.86 -9.39
N THR A 121 0.86 -4.48 -10.55
CA THR A 121 2.18 -5.07 -10.83
C THR A 121 3.26 -4.00 -10.88
N ASP A 122 3.01 -2.90 -11.60
CA ASP A 122 3.92 -1.76 -11.67
C ASP A 122 4.19 -1.16 -10.27
N HIS A 123 3.15 -1.07 -9.44
CA HIS A 123 3.26 -0.63 -8.05
C HIS A 123 4.13 -1.57 -7.20
N VAL A 124 3.86 -2.88 -7.23
CA VAL A 124 4.61 -3.87 -6.43
C VAL A 124 6.08 -3.93 -6.86
N ASN A 125 6.35 -3.88 -8.16
CA ASN A 125 7.72 -3.87 -8.68
C ASN A 125 8.48 -2.61 -8.23
N ARG A 126 7.85 -1.43 -8.31
CA ARG A 126 8.44 -0.18 -7.81
C ARG A 126 8.76 -0.26 -6.32
N VAL A 127 7.85 -0.81 -5.52
CA VAL A 127 8.06 -0.97 -4.07
C VAL A 127 9.25 -1.91 -3.83
N LYS A 128 9.30 -3.07 -4.49
CA LYS A 128 10.42 -4.03 -4.38
C LYS A 128 11.76 -3.41 -4.74
N GLU A 129 11.81 -2.67 -5.84
CA GLU A 129 13.01 -1.97 -6.30
C GLU A 129 13.47 -0.92 -5.28
N GLN A 130 12.56 -0.06 -4.80
CA GLN A 130 12.87 0.93 -3.77
C GLN A 130 13.38 0.29 -2.47
N TYR A 131 12.81 -0.85 -2.06
CA TYR A 131 13.29 -1.57 -0.90
C TYR A 131 14.70 -2.13 -1.11
N SER A 132 15.00 -2.66 -2.31
CA SER A 132 16.34 -3.13 -2.66
C SER A 132 17.36 -2.00 -2.60
N GLN A 133 17.09 -0.88 -3.29
CA GLN A 133 17.98 0.27 -3.32
C GLN A 133 18.26 0.83 -1.92
N VAL A 134 17.23 0.95 -1.07
CA VAL A 134 17.41 1.41 0.31
C VAL A 134 18.22 0.42 1.14
N ARG A 135 18.04 -0.89 0.92
CA ARG A 135 18.83 -1.93 1.59
C ARG A 135 20.31 -1.82 1.18
N ASP A 136 20.57 -1.63 -0.10
CA ASP A 136 21.93 -1.53 -0.64
C ASP A 136 22.62 -0.26 -0.15
N LEU A 137 21.90 0.87 -0.11
CA LEU A 137 22.42 2.13 0.48
C LEU A 137 22.73 1.95 1.96
N LYS A 138 21.87 1.28 2.73
CA LYS A 138 22.12 1.02 4.17
C LYS A 138 23.33 0.12 4.39
N ALA A 139 23.58 -0.83 3.50
CA ALA A 139 24.72 -1.74 3.60
C ALA A 139 26.05 -1.04 3.28
N ASN A 140 26.02 0.03 2.47
CA ASN A 140 27.22 0.72 1.97
C ASN A 140 27.27 2.21 2.38
N LEU A 141 26.57 2.60 3.45
CA LEU A 141 26.50 4.00 3.88
C LEU A 141 27.84 4.44 4.50
N PRO A 142 28.49 5.50 3.97
CA PRO A 142 29.69 6.07 4.58
C PRO A 142 29.43 6.64 6.00
N ASN A 143 30.48 6.70 6.83
CA ASN A 143 30.38 7.06 8.25
C ASN A 143 29.83 8.48 8.52
N ASP A 144 29.88 9.38 7.53
CA ASP A 144 29.46 10.78 7.65
C ASP A 144 28.24 11.14 6.77
N GLU A 145 27.56 10.13 6.22
CA GLU A 145 26.38 10.32 5.40
C GLU A 145 25.11 9.80 6.09
N MET A 146 23.97 10.37 5.72
CA MET A 146 22.66 9.92 6.19
C MET A 146 21.72 9.64 5.04
N ILE A 147 20.93 8.57 5.17
CA ILE A 147 19.86 8.25 4.22
C ILE A 147 18.57 8.90 4.71
N LEU A 148 18.12 9.93 3.98
CA LEU A 148 16.79 10.51 4.19
C LEU A 148 15.81 9.91 3.17
N LYS A 149 15.05 8.89 3.58
CA LYS A 149 13.95 8.38 2.78
C LYS A 149 12.69 9.23 3.02
N MET A 150 12.44 10.20 2.15
CA MET A 150 11.18 10.94 2.13
C MET A 150 10.21 10.24 1.20
N ASP A 151 9.26 9.51 1.76
CA ASP A 151 8.14 8.99 0.98
C ASP A 151 6.99 10.00 1.10
N PHE A 152 6.58 10.59 -0.01
CA PHE A 152 5.32 11.33 -0.12
C PHE A 152 4.16 10.34 -0.32
N ALA A 153 4.22 9.21 0.39
CA ALA A 153 3.05 8.39 0.58
C ALA A 153 2.04 9.29 1.28
N GLU A 154 0.83 9.39 0.72
CA GLU A 154 -0.37 9.71 1.47
C GLU A 154 -0.45 8.70 2.62
N ASN A 155 0.27 8.99 3.70
CA ASN A 155 0.46 8.10 4.82
C ASN A 155 -0.77 8.28 5.70
N LEU A 156 -1.91 7.80 5.18
CA LEU A 156 -3.15 7.60 5.92
C LEU A 156 -2.95 6.62 7.10
N SER A 157 -1.75 6.05 7.24
CA SER A 157 -1.37 5.04 8.24
C SER A 157 -0.25 5.48 9.19
N CYS A 158 -0.17 6.76 9.56
CA CYS A 158 0.45 7.09 10.85
C CYS A 158 -0.44 6.51 11.97
N ARG A 159 -0.09 5.30 12.45
CA ARG A 159 -0.83 4.54 13.49
C ARG A 159 -0.96 5.25 14.85
N SER A 160 -0.41 6.44 15.01
CA SER A 160 -0.64 7.31 16.16
C SER A 160 -2.00 8.00 16.13
N LEU A 161 -2.78 7.89 15.05
CA LEU A 161 -4.15 8.39 14.97
C LEU A 161 -5.08 7.26 14.50
N ASN A 162 -5.89 6.71 15.42
CA ASN A 162 -7.09 5.94 15.07
C ASN A 162 -8.21 6.88 14.56
N GLU A 163 -7.87 7.79 13.65
CA GLU A 163 -8.83 8.74 13.09
C GLU A 163 -8.58 8.90 11.60
N ILE A 164 -9.66 8.75 10.82
CA ILE A 164 -9.64 8.88 9.37
C ILE A 164 -9.46 10.37 9.05
N GLN A 165 -8.25 10.74 8.65
CA GLN A 165 -7.92 12.11 8.26
C GLN A 165 -8.22 12.33 6.77
N THR A 166 -9.00 13.36 6.45
CA THR A 166 -9.18 13.86 5.09
C THR A 166 -8.00 14.72 4.68
N ALA A 167 -7.32 14.35 3.60
CA ALA A 167 -6.35 15.23 2.95
C ALA A 167 -7.07 16.46 2.36
N TYR A 168 -6.47 17.64 2.58
CA TYR A 168 -6.80 18.91 1.93
C TYR A 168 -6.20 18.97 0.52
#